data_AF-A0A9R1QW58-F1
#
_entry.id   AF-A0A9R1QW58-F1
#
_cell.length_a   1.000
_cell.length_b   1.000
_cell.length_c   1.000
_cell.angle_alpha   90.00
_cell.angle_beta   90.00
_cell.angle_gamma   90.00
#
_symmetry.space_group_name_H-M   'P 1'
#
loop_
_entity.id
_entity.type
_entity.pdbx_description
1 polymer ?
#
loop_
_entity_poly.entity_id
_entity_poly.type
_entity_poly.pdbx_seq_one_letter_code
_entity_poly.pdbx_strand_id
1 'polypeptide(L)'
;MIEAAIADLSGSTSTSALLPTKMVVADLGCSSGPNAVALVSIAIDAIHIHCLQFLQPPPEVCVLLNDLPDNDFNTVVKSLVTLHQSNNEPIVATGIVPGSFYERLFTSGSLHLVCSSNSLHWLSKV
;
A
#
# COMPACT_ATOMS: atom_id res chain seq x y z
N MET A 1 -4.06 -6.78 -12.09
CA MET A 1 -5.20 -6.25 -11.28
C MET A 1 -4.80 -4.97 -10.58
N ILE A 2 -3.63 -4.94 -9.94
CA ILE A 2 -3.04 -3.71 -9.37
C ILE A 2 -2.69 -2.68 -10.46
N GLU A 3 -2.15 -3.10 -11.63
CA GLU A 3 -1.84 -2.13 -12.70
C GLU A 3 -3.09 -1.44 -13.25
N ALA A 4 -4.21 -2.15 -13.34
CA ALA A 4 -5.49 -1.58 -13.76
C ALA A 4 -5.99 -0.54 -12.75
N ALA A 5 -5.87 -0.81 -11.45
CA ALA A 5 -6.23 0.16 -10.41
C ALA A 5 -5.35 1.42 -10.46
N ILE A 6 -4.08 1.30 -10.80
CA ILE A 6 -3.15 2.43 -10.97
C ILE A 6 -3.50 3.26 -12.22
N ALA A 7 -3.87 2.59 -13.32
CA ALA A 7 -4.35 3.27 -14.52
C ALA A 7 -5.64 4.07 -14.24
N ASP A 8 -6.58 3.49 -13.49
CA ASP A 8 -7.81 4.16 -13.08
C ASP A 8 -7.56 5.37 -12.16
N LEU A 9 -6.60 5.25 -11.23
CA LEU A 9 -6.22 6.35 -10.35
C LEU A 9 -5.75 7.58 -11.15
N SER A 10 -5.03 7.34 -12.25
CA SER A 10 -4.52 8.36 -13.16
C SER A 10 -5.65 9.07 -13.94
N GLY A 11 -6.74 8.35 -14.26
CA GLY A 11 -7.90 8.88 -14.99
C GLY A 11 -8.83 9.78 -14.18
N SER A 12 -8.73 9.75 -12.84
CA SER A 12 -9.56 10.57 -11.94
C SER A 12 -9.13 12.04 -11.86
N THR A 13 -7.95 12.38 -12.38
CA THR A 13 -7.41 13.75 -12.40
C THR A 13 -7.65 14.37 -13.79
N SER A 14 -8.26 15.56 -13.84
CA SER A 14 -8.70 16.21 -15.10
C SER A 14 -7.58 16.70 -16.03
N THR A 15 -6.34 16.26 -15.81
CA THR A 15 -5.15 16.60 -16.61
C THR A 15 -4.30 15.33 -16.79
N SER A 16 -4.39 14.71 -17.97
CA SER A 16 -3.54 13.64 -18.54
C SER A 16 -2.97 12.59 -17.57
N ALA A 17 -3.44 11.33 -17.64
CA ALA A 17 -2.78 10.05 -17.28
C ALA A 17 -1.66 9.97 -16.20
N LEU A 18 -1.53 10.94 -15.31
CA LEU A 18 -0.43 11.13 -14.37
C LEU A 18 -0.91 10.79 -12.97
N LEU A 19 -0.02 10.19 -12.18
CA LEU A 19 -0.28 9.89 -10.78
C LEU A 19 -0.07 11.13 -9.90
N PRO A 20 -0.70 11.20 -8.72
CA PRO A 20 -0.40 12.22 -7.72
C PRO A 20 1.09 12.19 -7.32
N THR A 21 1.69 13.32 -7.00
CA THR A 21 3.12 13.40 -6.59
C THR A 21 3.42 12.75 -5.25
N LYS A 22 2.38 12.43 -4.47
CA LYS A 22 2.45 11.73 -3.19
C LYS A 22 1.35 10.68 -3.15
N MET A 23 1.65 9.50 -2.64
CA MET A 23 0.73 8.38 -2.58
C MET A 23 0.77 7.72 -1.22
N VAL A 24 -0.39 7.26 -0.77
CA VAL A 24 -0.54 6.46 0.45
C VAL A 24 -1.16 5.13 0.02
N VAL A 25 -0.39 4.07 0.23
CA VAL A 25 -0.75 2.69 -0.11
C VAL A 25 -0.96 1.92 1.18
N ALA A 26 -2.11 1.29 1.33
CA ALA A 26 -2.43 0.47 2.49
C ALA A 26 -2.65 -1.00 2.11
N ASP A 27 -2.16 -1.92 2.94
CA ASP A 27 -2.53 -3.34 2.89
C ASP A 27 -3.41 -3.69 4.09
N LEU A 28 -4.62 -4.20 3.85
CA LEU A 28 -5.59 -4.59 4.87
C LEU A 28 -5.57 -6.11 5.08
N GLY A 29 -5.01 -6.53 6.21
CA GLY A 29 -4.78 -7.94 6.56
C GLY A 29 -3.43 -8.45 6.05
N CYS A 30 -2.34 -7.79 6.42
CA CYS A 30 -0.98 -8.10 5.94
C CYS A 30 -0.37 -9.38 6.55
N SER A 31 -0.93 -9.90 7.65
CA SER A 31 -0.36 -10.97 8.47
C SER A 31 1.06 -10.65 8.97
N SER A 32 1.85 -11.66 9.34
CA SER A 32 3.20 -11.52 9.89
C SER A 32 4.25 -12.41 9.20
N GLY A 33 3.91 -12.94 8.02
CA GLY A 33 4.80 -13.81 7.25
C GLY A 33 5.85 -13.07 6.42
N PRO A 34 6.75 -13.81 5.74
CA PRO A 34 7.72 -13.23 4.79
C PRO A 34 7.05 -12.46 3.65
N ASN A 35 5.76 -12.71 3.40
CA ASN A 35 4.97 -12.06 2.36
C ASN A 35 4.21 -10.82 2.85
N ALA A 36 4.36 -10.39 4.11
CA ALA A 36 3.60 -9.27 4.68
C ALA A 36 3.80 -7.93 3.93
N VAL A 37 4.89 -7.81 3.18
CA VAL A 37 5.18 -6.64 2.33
C VAL A 37 5.00 -6.92 0.84
N ALA A 38 4.72 -8.16 0.42
CA ALA A 38 4.74 -8.54 -0.98
C ALA A 38 3.70 -7.76 -1.80
N LEU A 39 2.50 -7.57 -1.24
CA LEU A 39 1.42 -6.89 -1.95
C LEU A 39 1.72 -5.41 -2.18
N VAL A 40 2.29 -4.73 -1.17
CA VAL A 40 2.70 -3.33 -1.29
C VAL A 40 3.93 -3.16 -2.18
N SER A 41 4.87 -4.13 -2.20
CA SER A 41 5.98 -4.15 -3.16
C SER A 41 5.48 -4.19 -4.60
N ILE A 42 4.54 -5.09 -4.91
CA ILE A 42 3.93 -5.18 -6.25
C ILE A 42 3.23 -3.87 -6.63
N ALA A 43 2.54 -3.23 -5.68
CA ALA A 43 1.90 -1.93 -5.90
C ALA A 43 2.91 -0.82 -6.20
N ILE A 44 4.02 -0.77 -5.46
CA ILE A 44 5.10 0.20 -5.68
C ILE A 44 5.75 -0.02 -7.04
N ASP A 45 6.03 -1.27 -7.42
CA ASP A 45 6.61 -1.59 -8.73
C ASP A 45 5.68 -1.17 -9.86
N ALA A 46 4.39 -1.43 -9.72
CA ALA A 46 3.41 -1.02 -10.72
C ALA A 46 3.26 0.51 -10.82
N ILE A 47 3.37 1.25 -9.70
CA ILE A 47 3.44 2.72 -9.69
C ILE A 47 4.67 3.20 -10.47
N HIS A 48 5.83 2.61 -10.22
CA HIS A 48 7.06 2.96 -10.93
C HIS A 48 6.96 2.69 -12.43
N ILE A 49 6.46 1.51 -12.81
CA ILE A 49 6.27 1.14 -14.22
C ILE A 49 5.35 2.16 -14.91
N HIS A 50 4.25 2.54 -14.26
CA HIS A 50 3.34 3.57 -14.79
C HIS A 50 4.04 4.91 -14.95
N CYS A 51 4.75 5.38 -13.92
CA CYS A 51 5.51 6.64 -13.99
C CYS A 51 6.54 6.63 -15.14
N LEU A 52 7.27 5.53 -15.33
CA LEU A 52 8.21 5.37 -16.43
C LEU A 52 7.53 5.44 -17.80
N GLN A 53 6.36 4.80 -17.96
CA GLN A 53 5.59 4.81 -19.21
C GLN A 53 5.13 6.23 -19.59
N PHE A 54 4.80 7.06 -18.61
CA PHE A 54 4.31 8.43 -18.81
C PHE A 54 5.40 9.50 -18.62
N LEU A 55 6.68 9.09 -18.51
CA LEU A 55 7.83 9.98 -18.28
C LEU A 55 7.63 10.92 -17.07
N GLN A 56 6.95 10.41 -16.05
CA GLN A 56 6.66 11.11 -14.81
C GLN A 56 7.71 10.75 -13.75
N PRO A 57 8.16 11.70 -12.90
CA PRO A 57 8.95 11.35 -11.73
C PRO A 57 8.15 10.45 -10.76
N PRO A 58 8.78 9.45 -10.12
CA PRO A 58 8.12 8.62 -9.12
C PRO A 58 7.56 9.46 -7.97
N PRO A 59 6.35 9.15 -7.48
CA PRO A 59 5.76 9.86 -6.36
C PRO A 59 6.38 9.44 -5.03
N GLU A 60 6.31 10.32 -4.03
CA GLU A 60 6.64 9.95 -2.65
C GLU A 60 5.61 8.95 -2.12
N VAL A 61 6.04 7.76 -1.73
CA VAL A 61 5.13 6.68 -1.27
C VAL A 61 5.19 6.51 0.24
N CYS A 62 4.01 6.57 0.88
CA CYS A 62 3.79 6.13 2.24
C CYS A 62 3.11 4.75 2.24
N VAL A 63 3.68 3.78 2.95
CA VAL A 63 3.16 2.42 3.06
C VAL A 63 2.59 2.18 4.45
N LEU A 64 1.33 1.72 4.52
CA LEU A 64 0.64 1.41 5.78
C LEU A 64 0.20 -0.05 5.78
N LEU A 65 0.67 -0.84 6.75
CA LEU A 65 0.27 -2.24 6.89
C LEU A 65 -0.69 -2.40 8.06
N ASN A 66 -1.89 -2.92 7.78
CA ASN A 66 -2.92 -3.18 8.77
C ASN A 66 -3.08 -4.68 9.00
N ASP A 67 -3.28 -5.05 10.27
CA ASP A 67 -3.83 -6.33 10.69
C ASP A 67 -4.46 -6.17 12.10
N LEU A 68 -5.04 -7.24 12.63
CA LEU A 68 -5.56 -7.29 13.99
C LEU A 68 -4.46 -7.03 15.03
N PRO A 69 -4.80 -6.50 16.22
CA PRO A 69 -3.82 -6.21 17.27
C PRO A 69 -2.96 -7.41 17.72
N ASP A 70 -3.48 -8.63 17.57
CA ASP A 70 -2.80 -9.88 17.94
C ASP A 70 -1.76 -10.33 16.89
N ASN A 71 -1.65 -9.62 15.76
CA ASN A 71 -0.64 -9.89 14.75
C ASN A 71 0.78 -9.60 15.26
N ASP A 72 1.76 -10.34 14.75
CA ASP A 72 3.17 -10.10 15.08
C ASP A 72 3.75 -8.94 14.26
N PHE A 73 3.43 -7.71 14.67
CA PHE A 73 3.95 -6.51 14.06
C PHE A 73 5.46 -6.34 14.22
N ASN A 74 6.12 -7.04 15.14
CA ASN A 74 7.59 -6.96 15.23
C ASN A 74 8.24 -7.56 13.98
N THR A 75 7.69 -8.67 13.49
CA THR A 75 8.15 -9.28 12.24
C THR A 75 7.78 -8.41 11.04
N VAL A 76 6.58 -7.83 11.02
CA VAL A 76 6.15 -6.90 9.97
C VAL A 76 7.06 -5.67 9.87
N VAL A 77 7.42 -5.06 11.00
CA VAL A 77 8.31 -3.90 11.04
C VAL A 77 9.70 -4.24 10.49
N LYS A 78 10.25 -5.42 10.80
CA LYS A 78 11.54 -5.88 10.22
C LYS A 78 11.46 -6.02 8.70
N SER A 79 10.35 -6.55 8.19
CA SER A 79 10.09 -6.65 6.75
C SER A 79 9.95 -5.27 6.09
N LEU A 80 9.26 -4.33 6.75
CA LEU A 80 9.12 -2.94 6.28
C LEU A 80 10.46 -2.20 6.23
N VAL A 81 11.31 -2.37 7.24
CA VAL A 81 12.67 -1.79 7.25
C VAL A 81 13.49 -2.35 6.09
N THR A 82 13.42 -3.66 5.87
CA THR A 82 14.10 -4.31 4.74
C THR A 82 13.61 -3.73 3.41
N LEU A 83 12.29 -3.59 3.22
CA LEU A 83 11.69 -3.03 2.01
C LEU A 83 12.15 -1.57 1.77
N HIS A 84 12.15 -0.75 2.82
CA HIS A 84 12.59 0.65 2.74
C HIS A 84 14.08 0.76 2.39
N GLN A 85 14.92 -0.18 2.83
CA GLN A 85 16.35 -0.20 2.51
C GLN A 85 16.64 -0.80 1.13
N SER A 86 15.81 -1.70 0.61
CA SER A 86 16.02 -2.37 -0.67
C SER A 86 15.56 -1.55 -1.87
N ASN A 87 14.63 -0.62 -1.67
CA ASN A 87 14.13 0.22 -2.75
C ASN A 87 15.02 1.44 -2.96
N ASN A 88 15.64 1.55 -4.14
CA ASN A 88 16.43 2.71 -4.57
C ASN A 88 15.59 3.98 -4.84
N GLU A 89 14.29 3.98 -4.52
CA GLU A 89 13.27 4.97 -4.92
C GLU A 89 12.31 5.27 -3.72
N PRO A 90 11.51 6.36 -3.73
CA PRO A 90 11.19 7.12 -2.52
C PRO A 90 10.00 6.55 -1.75
N ILE A 91 10.20 5.42 -1.07
CA ILE A 91 9.40 5.13 0.12
C ILE A 91 9.82 6.15 1.18
N VAL A 92 8.99 7.16 1.43
CA VAL A 92 9.31 8.24 2.37
C VAL A 92 8.90 7.88 3.79
N ALA A 93 7.86 7.06 3.95
CA ALA A 93 7.37 6.63 5.26
C ALA A 93 6.78 5.23 5.21
N THR A 94 7.00 4.46 6.28
CA THR A 94 6.33 3.18 6.53
C THR A 94 5.66 3.21 7.89
N GLY A 95 4.53 2.53 8.01
CA GLY A 95 3.76 2.48 9.25
C GLY A 95 2.95 1.21 9.39
N ILE A 96 2.56 0.93 10.63
CA ILE A 96 1.61 -0.13 10.96
C ILE A 96 0.34 0.49 11.51
N VAL A 97 -0.80 -0.15 11.25
CA VAL A 97 -2.10 0.30 11.72
C VAL A 97 -2.79 -0.90 12.38
N PRO A 98 -2.60 -1.11 13.70
CA PRO A 98 -3.25 -2.21 14.40
C PRO A 98 -4.76 -1.94 14.55
N GLY A 99 -5.59 -2.90 14.17
CA GLY A 99 -7.04 -2.82 14.31
C GLY A 99 -7.80 -3.63 13.26
N SER A 100 -9.09 -3.84 13.49
CA SER A 100 -9.94 -4.48 12.49
C SER A 100 -10.25 -3.52 11.34
N PHE A 101 -10.01 -3.95 10.10
CA PHE A 101 -10.43 -3.19 8.91
C PHE A 101 -11.96 -3.18 8.70
N TYR A 102 -12.73 -3.90 9.52
CA TYR A 102 -14.19 -3.76 9.57
C TYR A 102 -14.63 -2.49 10.31
N GLU A 103 -13.70 -1.79 10.96
CA GLU A 103 -13.90 -0.51 11.61
C GLU A 103 -13.13 0.61 10.88
N ARG A 104 -13.36 1.86 11.28
CA ARG A 104 -12.62 2.99 10.70
C ARG A 104 -11.18 3.02 11.21
N LEU A 105 -10.23 2.78 10.31
CA LEU A 105 -8.80 2.84 10.58
C LEU A 105 -8.11 4.14 10.11
N PHE A 106 -8.65 4.79 9.07
CA PHE A 106 -8.03 5.93 8.41
C PHE A 106 -8.98 7.13 8.34
N THR A 107 -8.40 8.32 8.23
CA THR A 107 -9.15 9.54 7.97
C THR A 107 -9.76 9.55 6.55
N SER A 108 -10.84 10.29 6.35
CA SER A 108 -11.45 10.42 5.03
C SER A 108 -10.48 11.07 4.04
N GLY A 109 -10.34 10.48 2.85
CA GLY A 109 -9.52 11.01 1.75
C GLY A 109 -8.00 10.87 1.93
N SER A 110 -7.52 10.08 2.91
CA SER A 110 -6.07 9.93 3.15
C SER A 110 -5.40 8.78 2.39
N LEU A 111 -6.17 7.87 1.79
CA LEU A 111 -5.64 6.71 1.07
C LEU A 111 -5.82 6.88 -0.44
N HIS A 112 -4.82 6.47 -1.21
CA HIS A 112 -4.84 6.51 -2.68
C HIS A 112 -5.04 5.12 -3.26
N LEU A 113 -4.42 4.10 -2.64
CA LEU A 113 -4.55 2.71 -3.04
C LEU A 113 -4.71 1.84 -1.80
N VAL A 114 -5.68 0.93 -1.86
CA VAL A 114 -5.92 -0.07 -0.81
C VAL A 114 -5.82 -1.44 -1.44
N CYS A 115 -4.95 -2.27 -0.88
CA CYS A 115 -4.77 -3.65 -1.28
C CYS A 115 -5.24 -4.56 -0.13
N SER A 116 -5.73 -5.73 -0.49
CA SER A 116 -6.14 -6.77 0.45
C SER A 116 -6.09 -8.10 -0.28
N SER A 117 -5.45 -9.09 0.33
CA SER A 117 -5.33 -10.43 -0.23
C SER A 117 -5.67 -11.44 0.84
N ASN A 118 -6.64 -12.32 0.54
CA ASN A 118 -7.01 -13.42 1.42
C ASN A 118 -7.40 -13.01 2.86
N SER A 119 -7.91 -11.79 3.07
CA SER A 119 -8.35 -11.29 4.38
C SER A 119 -9.85 -10.97 4.46
N LEU A 120 -10.48 -10.51 3.38
CA LEU A 120 -11.91 -10.15 3.34
C LEU A 120 -12.89 -11.32 3.57
N HIS A 121 -12.44 -12.56 3.49
CA HIS A 121 -13.31 -13.73 3.72
C HIS A 121 -13.51 -14.03 5.21
N TRP A 122 -12.71 -13.44 6.10
CA TRP A 122 -12.84 -13.62 7.54
C TRP A 122 -13.99 -12.78 8.10
N LEU A 123 -14.98 -13.40 8.72
CA LEU A 123 -16.08 -12.68 9.37
C LEU A 123 -15.57 -11.88 10.58
N SER A 124 -16.16 -10.71 10.83
CA SER A 124 -15.80 -9.86 11.96
C SER A 124 -16.17 -10.46 13.32
N LYS A 125 -17.13 -11.40 13.33
CA LYS A 125 -17.62 -12.13 14.50
C LYS A 125 -18.01 -13.55 14.07
N VAL A 126 -17.86 -14.49 14.99
CA VAL A 126 -18.40 -15.86 14.89
C VAL A 126 -19.69 -15.99 15.68
#